data_AF-A0A7G8F1U9-F1
#
_entry.id   AF-A0A7G8F1U9-F1
#
_cell.length_a   1.000
_cell.length_b   1.000
_cell.length_c   1.000
_cell.angle_alpha   90.00
_cell.angle_beta   90.00
_cell.angle_gamma   90.00
#
_symmetry.space_group_name_H-M   'P 1'
#
loop_
_entity.id
_entity.type
_entity.pdbx_description
1 polymer ?
#
loop_
_entity_poly.entity_id
_entity_poly.type
_entity_poly.pdbx_seq_one_letter_code
_entity_poly.pdbx_strand_id
1 'polypeptide(L)'
;MLDRSFSLHLSTFLLLSSMLSFPVRGAADPNPKIGRYETDTKECSYTDSTQDSVACITLQLKGRSPSVVAVRLIGHGTTKNSRRQLTFVTFTTQGESPLTCSTGTCRLDAESWQSTVSSVAEASFNSNGIATGLPKAWAAKSGECRLKNRVLRCSALHFNGEIYQAEAHL
;
A
#
# COMPACT_ATOMS: atom_id res chain seq x y z
N MET A 1 -21.81 82.99 -4.72
CA MET A 1 -21.84 82.62 -3.29
C MET A 1 -22.36 81.20 -3.21
N LEU A 2 -21.49 80.28 -2.79
CA LEU A 2 -21.90 78.97 -2.29
C LEU A 2 -22.78 79.19 -1.06
N ASP A 3 -23.88 78.45 -0.92
CA ASP A 3 -24.09 77.78 0.35
C ASP A 3 -24.82 76.45 0.17
N ARG A 4 -24.36 75.49 0.96
CA ARG A 4 -24.50 74.05 0.84
C ARG A 4 -24.68 73.55 2.27
N SER A 5 -25.81 72.95 2.62
CA SER A 5 -26.03 72.13 3.83
C SER A 5 -27.41 71.48 3.69
N PHE A 6 -27.62 70.18 3.41
CA PHE A 6 -27.20 68.92 4.06
C PHE A 6 -27.59 68.80 5.53
N SER A 7 -28.57 67.94 5.80
CA SER A 7 -28.77 67.05 6.97
C SER A 7 -30.22 66.57 6.99
N LEU A 8 -30.62 65.37 7.38
CA LEU A 8 -30.02 64.07 7.71
C LEU A 8 -31.26 63.22 8.03
N HIS A 9 -31.32 62.00 7.51
CA HIS A 9 -31.87 60.78 8.15
C HIS A 9 -32.45 59.85 7.09
N LEU A 10 -31.65 58.87 6.68
CA LEU A 10 -32.22 57.59 6.31
C LEU A 10 -31.25 56.48 6.72
N SER A 11 -31.54 56.00 7.92
CA SER A 11 -31.34 54.66 8.47
C SER A 11 -30.39 53.72 7.73
N THR A 12 -29.26 53.53 8.40
CA THR A 12 -28.39 52.36 8.37
C THR A 12 -29.17 51.04 8.45
N PHE A 13 -29.16 50.26 7.38
CA PHE A 13 -29.30 48.81 7.43
C PHE A 13 -28.05 48.19 6.78
N LEU A 14 -27.02 47.99 7.61
CA LEU A 14 -25.85 47.19 7.27
C LEU A 14 -26.26 45.71 7.30
N LEU A 15 -26.59 45.16 6.14
CA LEU A 15 -26.69 43.71 5.95
C LEU A 15 -25.28 43.12 5.96
N LEU A 16 -24.88 42.60 7.13
CA LEU A 16 -23.69 41.77 7.28
C LEU A 16 -23.94 40.42 6.56
N SER A 17 -23.62 40.35 5.28
CA SER A 17 -23.56 39.09 4.54
C SER A 17 -22.33 38.30 4.99
N SER A 18 -22.51 37.41 5.95
CA SER A 18 -21.50 36.41 6.32
C SER A 18 -21.25 35.47 5.14
N MET A 19 -20.17 35.72 4.41
CA MET A 19 -19.63 34.76 3.44
C MET A 19 -19.20 33.51 4.21
N LEU A 20 -20.03 32.47 4.17
CA LEU A 20 -19.64 31.12 4.55
C LEU A 20 -18.66 30.61 3.48
N SER A 21 -17.38 30.91 3.69
CA SER A 21 -16.30 30.26 2.96
C SER A 21 -16.28 28.79 3.33
N PHE A 22 -16.86 27.94 2.48
CA PHE A 22 -16.65 26.50 2.59
C PHE A 22 -15.15 26.23 2.53
N PRO A 23 -14.56 25.45 3.45
CA PRO A 23 -13.19 25.03 3.28
C PRO A 23 -13.14 24.22 1.98
N VAL A 24 -12.39 24.72 1.01
CA VAL A 24 -11.98 23.94 -0.16
C VAL A 24 -11.36 22.67 0.42
N ARG A 25 -12.01 21.52 0.19
CA ARG A 25 -11.41 20.21 0.47
C ARG A 25 -10.04 20.23 -0.19
N GLY A 26 -8.97 20.22 0.60
CA GLY A 26 -7.64 20.04 0.07
C GLY A 26 -7.65 18.76 -0.75
N ALA A 27 -7.60 18.88 -2.07
CA ALA A 27 -7.32 17.75 -2.92
C ALA A 27 -5.89 17.36 -2.58
N ALA A 28 -5.73 16.31 -1.75
CA ALA A 28 -4.43 15.69 -1.61
C ALA A 28 -3.98 15.34 -3.02
N ASP A 29 -2.85 15.89 -3.46
CA ASP A 29 -2.24 15.55 -4.75
C ASP A 29 -2.13 14.02 -4.79
N PRO A 30 -2.90 13.34 -5.67
CA PRO A 30 -2.98 11.90 -5.63
C PRO A 30 -1.63 11.36 -6.10
N ASN A 31 -0.75 11.05 -5.14
CA ASN A 31 0.53 10.43 -5.47
C ASN A 31 0.24 9.13 -6.24
N PRO A 32 0.59 9.07 -7.53
CA PRO A 32 0.18 7.98 -8.42
C PRO A 32 0.86 6.65 -8.07
N LYS A 33 1.64 6.59 -7.00
CA LYS A 33 2.34 5.40 -6.52
C LYS A 33 1.83 4.89 -5.18
N ILE A 34 0.86 5.56 -4.57
CA ILE A 34 0.24 5.12 -3.30
C ILE A 34 -1.10 4.46 -3.59
N GLY A 35 -1.26 3.22 -3.11
CA GLY A 35 -2.50 2.47 -3.28
C GLY A 35 -2.30 0.97 -3.21
N ARG A 36 -3.30 0.21 -3.67
CA ARG A 36 -3.31 -1.26 -3.65
C ARG A 36 -3.68 -1.84 -5.00
N TYR A 37 -2.88 -2.82 -5.43
CA TYR A 37 -3.20 -3.80 -6.46
C TYR A 37 -3.40 -5.16 -5.78
N GLU A 38 -4.40 -5.90 -6.20
CA GLU A 38 -4.71 -7.24 -5.67
C GLU A 38 -5.24 -8.11 -6.80
N THR A 39 -4.79 -9.36 -6.86
CA THR A 39 -5.25 -10.35 -7.85
C THR A 39 -5.16 -11.75 -7.26
N ASP A 40 -6.02 -12.63 -7.74
CA ASP A 40 -5.83 -14.06 -7.58
C ASP A 40 -4.67 -14.54 -8.46
N THR A 41 -4.03 -15.62 -8.02
CA THR A 41 -2.86 -16.23 -8.66
C THR A 41 -3.20 -17.61 -9.19
N LYS A 42 -2.57 -18.01 -10.30
CA LYS A 42 -2.74 -19.37 -10.86
C LYS A 42 -1.97 -20.39 -10.04
N GLU A 43 -0.73 -20.05 -9.74
CA GLU A 43 0.19 -20.82 -8.91
C GLU A 43 0.89 -19.84 -7.98
N CYS A 44 0.94 -20.16 -6.69
CA CYS A 44 1.59 -19.31 -5.71
C CYS A 44 2.05 -20.12 -4.51
N SER A 45 3.28 -19.90 -4.09
CA SER A 45 3.82 -20.45 -2.85
C SER A 45 4.80 -19.50 -2.18
N TYR A 46 5.00 -19.68 -0.87
CA TYR A 46 6.06 -19.02 -0.13
C TYR A 46 6.62 -19.90 0.99
N THR A 47 7.86 -19.64 1.40
CA THR A 47 8.50 -20.26 2.56
C THR A 47 8.33 -19.35 3.77
N ASP A 48 7.72 -19.84 4.83
CA ASP A 48 7.48 -19.08 6.07
C ASP A 48 8.54 -19.37 7.15
N SER A 49 8.35 -18.82 8.34
CA SER A 49 9.29 -18.95 9.46
C SER A 49 9.45 -20.37 9.98
N THR A 50 8.55 -21.31 9.67
CA THR A 50 8.75 -22.75 9.96
C THR A 50 9.60 -23.44 8.90
N GLN A 51 10.02 -22.70 7.87
CA GLN A 51 10.75 -23.18 6.69
C GLN A 51 9.94 -24.17 5.84
N ASP A 52 8.62 -24.17 6.02
CA ASP A 52 7.69 -24.94 5.21
C ASP A 52 7.23 -24.14 3.98
N SER A 53 6.97 -24.85 2.88
CA SER A 53 6.31 -24.24 1.72
C SER A 53 4.80 -24.17 1.95
N VAL A 54 4.26 -22.97 1.84
CA VAL A 54 2.84 -22.66 2.02
C VAL A 54 2.26 -22.20 0.70
N ALA A 55 1.17 -22.83 0.27
CA ALA A 55 0.42 -22.38 -0.89
C ALA A 55 -0.29 -21.04 -0.61
N CYS A 56 -0.25 -20.13 -1.57
CA CYS A 56 -1.02 -18.90 -1.57
C CYS A 56 -2.02 -18.86 -2.72
N ILE A 57 -3.01 -17.98 -2.61
CA ILE A 57 -4.06 -17.81 -3.60
C ILE A 57 -4.14 -16.38 -4.11
N THR A 58 -3.74 -15.40 -3.30
CA THR A 58 -3.84 -13.98 -3.63
C THR A 58 -2.49 -13.30 -3.51
N LEU A 59 -2.15 -12.50 -4.52
CA LEU A 59 -1.05 -11.56 -4.50
C LEU A 59 -1.60 -10.15 -4.30
N GLN A 60 -1.04 -9.43 -3.34
CA GLN A 60 -1.32 -8.01 -3.11
C GLN A 60 -0.03 -7.20 -3.16
N LEU A 61 -0.01 -6.15 -3.99
CA LEU A 61 1.06 -5.14 -3.97
C LEU A 61 0.48 -3.84 -3.42
N LYS A 62 1.09 -3.31 -2.36
CA LYS A 62 0.70 -2.05 -1.74
C LYS A 62 1.83 -1.04 -1.82
N GLY A 63 1.66 -0.03 -2.68
CA GLY A 63 2.53 1.13 -2.72
C GLY A 63 2.33 1.99 -1.48
N ARG A 64 3.39 2.19 -0.69
CA ARG A 64 3.38 3.01 0.53
C ARG A 64 3.96 4.40 0.29
N SER A 65 4.86 4.50 -0.67
CA SER A 65 5.46 5.73 -1.19
C SER A 65 5.98 5.44 -2.61
N PRO A 66 6.54 6.43 -3.34
CA PRO A 66 7.18 6.17 -4.63
C PRO A 66 8.24 5.07 -4.60
N SER A 67 8.96 4.94 -3.47
CA SER A 67 10.11 4.03 -3.33
C SER A 67 9.84 2.79 -2.48
N VAL A 68 8.63 2.62 -1.93
CA VAL A 68 8.33 1.52 -1.00
C VAL A 68 7.09 0.76 -1.45
N VAL A 69 7.27 -0.54 -1.67
CA VAL A 69 6.22 -1.48 -2.06
C VAL A 69 6.19 -2.63 -1.07
N ALA A 70 5.01 -2.93 -0.53
CA ALA A 70 4.79 -4.16 0.22
C ALA A 70 4.20 -5.21 -0.72
N VAL A 71 4.95 -6.28 -0.96
CA VAL A 71 4.52 -7.46 -1.71
C VAL A 71 3.98 -8.48 -0.73
N ARG A 72 2.70 -8.81 -0.78
CA ARG A 72 2.03 -9.69 0.17
C ARG A 72 1.44 -10.89 -0.54
N LEU A 73 1.83 -12.08 -0.09
CA LEU A 73 1.26 -13.35 -0.51
C LEU A 73 0.29 -13.79 0.58
N ILE A 74 -0.93 -14.16 0.19
CA ILE A 74 -2.00 -14.53 1.11
C ILE A 74 -2.44 -15.95 0.79
N GLY A 75 -2.30 -16.83 1.78
CA GLY A 75 -2.74 -18.21 1.72
C GLY A 75 -3.81 -18.53 2.75
N HIS A 76 -4.31 -19.76 2.69
CA HIS A 76 -5.21 -20.28 3.71
C HIS A 76 -4.48 -20.46 5.04
N GLY A 77 -5.17 -20.19 6.13
CA GLY A 77 -4.70 -20.54 7.46
C GLY A 77 -5.06 -21.96 7.85
N THR A 78 -4.76 -22.33 9.09
CA THR A 78 -4.95 -23.70 9.62
C THR A 78 -6.41 -24.08 9.85
N THR A 79 -7.32 -23.11 9.85
CA THR A 79 -8.76 -23.32 10.05
C THR A 79 -9.57 -22.75 8.89
N LYS A 80 -10.82 -23.22 8.72
CA LYS A 80 -11.70 -22.77 7.62
C LYS A 80 -11.81 -21.24 7.60
N ASN A 81 -11.64 -20.65 6.41
CA ASN A 81 -11.68 -19.21 6.14
C ASN A 81 -10.63 -18.35 6.89
N SER A 82 -9.75 -18.96 7.68
CA SER A 82 -8.58 -18.26 8.23
C SER A 82 -7.55 -18.01 7.13
N ARG A 83 -6.66 -17.04 7.37
CA ARG A 83 -5.64 -16.61 6.41
C ARG A 83 -4.28 -16.53 7.07
N ARG A 84 -3.24 -16.85 6.32
CA ARG A 84 -1.84 -16.55 6.66
C ARG A 84 -1.27 -15.70 5.55
N GLN A 85 -0.32 -14.83 5.89
CA GLN A 85 0.33 -13.97 4.92
C GLN A 85 1.82 -13.87 5.18
N LEU A 86 2.59 -13.83 4.08
CA LEU A 86 3.98 -13.42 4.06
C LEU A 86 4.07 -12.11 3.28
N THR A 87 4.75 -11.10 3.83
CA THR A 87 4.93 -9.81 3.18
C THR A 87 6.42 -9.51 3.04
N PHE A 88 6.88 -9.24 1.83
CA PHE A 88 8.19 -8.64 1.58
C PHE A 88 8.01 -7.14 1.45
N VAL A 89 8.76 -6.36 2.24
CA VAL A 89 8.80 -4.91 2.09
C VAL A 89 10.04 -4.57 1.29
N THR A 90 9.83 -3.90 0.16
CA THR A 90 10.92 -3.50 -0.72
C THR A 90 11.20 -2.02 -0.60
N PHE A 91 12.47 -1.67 -0.80
CA PHE A 91 12.94 -0.30 -0.96
C PHE A 91 13.66 -0.20 -2.31
N THR A 92 13.22 0.70 -3.18
CA THR A 92 13.91 0.96 -4.45
C THR A 92 14.78 2.20 -4.31
N THR A 93 16.08 2.04 -4.61
CA THR A 93 17.02 3.16 -4.76
C THR A 93 16.83 3.90 -6.08
N GLN A 94 16.12 3.32 -7.04
CA GLN A 94 15.86 3.88 -8.37
C GLN A 94 14.46 4.50 -8.50
N GLY A 95 13.65 4.52 -7.43
CA GLY A 95 12.41 5.30 -7.36
C GLY A 95 11.21 4.75 -8.14
N GLU A 96 11.32 3.57 -8.76
CA GLU A 96 10.24 3.02 -9.58
C GLU A 96 9.45 1.91 -8.86
N SER A 97 8.25 2.28 -8.41
CA SER A 97 7.20 1.32 -8.05
C SER A 97 6.61 0.70 -9.33
N PRO A 98 6.33 -0.64 -9.34
CA PRO A 98 5.76 -1.34 -10.48
C PRO A 98 4.26 -1.01 -10.68
N LEU A 99 3.72 -0.19 -9.78
CA LEU A 99 2.32 0.19 -9.75
C LEU A 99 2.08 1.53 -10.42
N THR A 100 0.96 1.62 -11.12
CA THR A 100 0.33 2.87 -11.55
C THR A 100 -0.99 2.98 -10.81
N CYS A 101 -1.15 4.03 -10.00
CA CYS A 101 -2.30 4.20 -9.12
C CYS A 101 -3.10 5.44 -9.48
N SER A 102 -4.42 5.32 -9.36
CA SER A 102 -5.36 6.42 -9.43
C SER A 102 -6.34 6.28 -8.28
N THR A 103 -6.49 7.33 -7.47
CA THR A 103 -7.41 7.36 -6.31
C THR A 103 -7.21 6.18 -5.33
N GLY A 104 -5.96 5.73 -5.15
CA GLY A 104 -5.61 4.62 -4.24
C GLY A 104 -5.84 3.22 -4.79
N THR A 105 -6.42 3.07 -5.97
CA THR A 105 -6.50 1.80 -6.70
C THR A 105 -5.33 1.73 -7.68
N CYS A 106 -4.58 0.63 -7.65
CA CYS A 106 -3.41 0.46 -8.50
C CYS A 106 -3.58 -0.66 -9.52
N ARG A 107 -2.87 -0.51 -10.63
CA ARG A 107 -2.65 -1.53 -11.65
C ARG A 107 -1.17 -1.92 -11.68
N LEU A 108 -0.92 -3.19 -11.97
CA LEU A 108 0.43 -3.70 -12.25
C LEU A 108 0.67 -3.65 -13.76
N ASP A 109 1.10 -2.50 -14.25
CA ASP A 109 1.32 -2.26 -15.69
C ASP A 109 2.78 -2.52 -16.10
N ALA A 110 3.72 -2.61 -15.15
CA ALA A 110 5.12 -2.90 -15.43
C ALA A 110 5.32 -4.34 -15.95
N GLU A 111 6.00 -4.49 -17.10
CA GLU A 111 6.36 -5.81 -17.65
C GLU A 111 7.52 -6.47 -16.89
N SER A 112 8.41 -5.64 -16.36
CA SER A 112 9.52 -6.06 -15.50
C SER A 112 9.73 -5.06 -14.38
N TRP A 113 10.18 -5.56 -13.24
CA TRP A 113 10.49 -4.75 -12.07
C TRP A 113 11.46 -5.50 -11.17
N GLN A 114 12.29 -4.77 -10.44
CA GLN A 114 13.24 -5.31 -9.49
C GLN A 114 13.39 -4.34 -8.33
N SER A 115 13.44 -4.84 -7.09
CA SER A 115 13.65 -4.00 -5.92
C SER A 115 14.28 -4.80 -4.78
N THR A 116 15.20 -4.17 -4.06
CA THR A 116 15.80 -4.75 -2.86
C THR A 116 14.76 -4.93 -1.77
N VAL A 117 14.79 -6.07 -1.08
CA VAL A 117 13.95 -6.34 0.11
C VAL A 117 14.65 -5.80 1.35
N SER A 118 13.95 -4.96 2.12
CA SER A 118 14.45 -4.43 3.40
C SER A 118 14.01 -5.29 4.60
N SER A 119 12.84 -5.91 4.52
CA SER A 119 12.28 -6.71 5.61
C SER A 119 11.21 -7.67 5.13
N VAL A 120 10.88 -8.62 5.99
CA VAL A 120 9.76 -9.54 5.83
C VAL A 120 8.68 -9.22 6.89
N ALA A 121 7.43 -9.68 6.72
CA ALA A 121 6.29 -9.55 7.64
C ALA A 121 5.47 -10.86 7.62
N GLU A 122 5.20 -11.49 8.76
CA GLU A 122 4.27 -12.62 8.87
C GLU A 122 3.07 -12.23 9.72
N ALA A 123 1.88 -12.62 9.29
CA ALA A 123 0.70 -12.52 10.14
C ALA A 123 -0.32 -13.62 9.85
N SER A 124 -1.17 -13.88 10.83
CA SER A 124 -2.27 -14.84 10.74
C SER A 124 -3.57 -14.18 11.17
N PHE A 125 -4.67 -14.57 10.53
CA PHE A 125 -6.00 -14.02 10.78
C PHE A 125 -7.01 -15.16 10.86
N ASN A 126 -8.00 -15.04 11.74
CA ASN A 126 -9.11 -15.98 11.83
C ASN A 126 -10.13 -15.75 10.70
N SER A 127 -11.22 -16.52 10.71
CA SER A 127 -12.30 -16.43 9.72
C SER A 127 -12.95 -15.04 9.61
N ASN A 128 -12.88 -14.24 10.68
CA ASN A 128 -13.46 -12.90 10.75
C ASN A 128 -12.45 -11.82 10.32
N GLY A 129 -11.25 -12.21 9.87
CA GLY A 129 -10.19 -11.28 9.50
C GLY A 129 -9.49 -10.62 10.69
N ILE A 130 -9.69 -11.14 11.91
CA ILE A 130 -9.04 -10.63 13.12
C ILE A 130 -7.69 -11.33 13.28
N ALA A 131 -6.64 -10.56 13.56
CA ALA A 131 -5.30 -11.10 13.79
C ALA A 131 -5.32 -12.09 14.97
N THR A 132 -4.76 -13.29 14.78
CA THR A 132 -4.74 -14.35 15.81
C THR A 132 -3.48 -14.33 16.66
N GLY A 133 -2.63 -13.33 16.48
CA GLY A 133 -1.38 -13.14 17.20
C GLY A 133 -0.69 -11.87 16.74
N LEU A 134 0.40 -11.50 17.42
CA LEU A 134 1.21 -10.37 17.00
C LEU A 134 1.89 -10.68 15.65
N PRO A 135 1.83 -9.76 14.67
CA PRO A 135 2.62 -9.89 13.46
C PRO A 135 4.10 -10.01 13.81
N LYS A 136 4.79 -10.94 13.15
CA LYS A 136 6.24 -11.08 13.26
C LYS A 136 6.89 -10.26 12.15
N ALA A 137 7.98 -9.59 12.49
CA ALA A 137 8.76 -8.76 11.58
C ALA A 137 10.26 -8.84 11.94
N TRP A 138 11.10 -8.69 10.93
CA TRP A 138 12.53 -8.96 10.92
C TRP A 138 13.13 -8.30 9.67
N ALA A 139 14.30 -7.70 9.87
CA ALA A 139 15.07 -7.08 8.81
C ALA A 139 15.71 -8.14 7.93
N ALA A 140 15.74 -7.90 6.62
CA ALA A 140 16.49 -8.73 5.69
C ALA A 140 17.96 -8.32 5.71
N LYS A 141 18.87 -9.28 5.82
CA LYS A 141 20.31 -9.07 5.61
C LYS A 141 20.59 -8.74 4.14
N SER A 142 19.91 -9.44 3.24
CA SER A 142 19.88 -9.19 1.80
C SER A 142 18.60 -9.79 1.22
N GLY A 143 18.17 -9.33 0.06
CA GLY A 143 17.00 -9.88 -0.61
C GLY A 143 16.54 -9.03 -1.78
N GLU A 144 15.68 -9.61 -2.60
CA GLU A 144 15.20 -9.00 -3.83
C GLU A 144 13.80 -9.52 -4.17
N CYS A 145 12.95 -8.63 -4.69
CA CYS A 145 11.78 -9.01 -5.45
C CYS A 145 12.00 -8.66 -6.93
N ARG A 146 11.60 -9.56 -7.83
CA ARG A 146 11.63 -9.36 -9.27
C ARG A 146 10.32 -9.80 -9.93
N LEU A 147 9.77 -8.94 -10.76
CA LEU A 147 8.68 -9.25 -11.70
C LEU A 147 9.29 -9.46 -13.09
N LYS A 148 8.95 -10.56 -13.75
CA LYS A 148 9.26 -10.78 -15.17
C LYS A 148 8.27 -11.78 -15.75
N ASN A 149 7.76 -11.52 -16.95
CA ASN A 149 6.84 -12.42 -17.67
C ASN A 149 5.63 -12.83 -16.82
N ARG A 150 5.02 -11.88 -16.09
CA ARG A 150 3.88 -12.13 -15.18
C ARG A 150 4.19 -13.09 -14.01
N VAL A 151 5.45 -13.37 -13.74
CA VAL A 151 5.89 -14.12 -12.57
C VAL A 151 6.60 -13.17 -11.60
N LEU A 152 6.09 -13.09 -10.37
CA LEU A 152 6.72 -12.35 -9.29
C LEU A 152 7.47 -13.34 -8.40
N ARG A 153 8.77 -13.09 -8.19
CA ARG A 153 9.63 -13.84 -7.28
C ARG A 153 10.20 -12.92 -6.24
N CYS A 154 10.17 -13.33 -4.98
CA CYS A 154 10.84 -12.61 -3.89
C CYS A 154 11.72 -13.57 -3.10
N SER A 155 12.87 -13.09 -2.64
CA SER A 155 13.72 -13.79 -1.69
C SER A 155 14.28 -12.83 -0.65
N ALA A 156 14.48 -13.31 0.57
CA ALA A 156 15.15 -12.57 1.63
C ALA A 156 15.92 -13.52 2.55
N LEU A 157 17.18 -13.17 2.82
CA LEU A 157 18.02 -13.83 3.80
C LEU A 157 17.91 -13.10 5.13
N HIS A 158 17.49 -13.81 6.17
CA HIS A 158 17.48 -13.28 7.52
C HIS A 158 18.89 -13.36 8.16
N PHE A 159 19.14 -12.57 9.21
CA PHE A 159 20.44 -12.53 9.88
C PHE A 159 20.82 -13.85 10.56
N ASN A 160 19.85 -14.69 10.93
CA ASN A 160 20.11 -16.02 11.50
C ASN A 160 20.35 -17.12 10.44
N GLY A 161 20.30 -16.78 9.14
CA GLY A 161 20.50 -17.74 8.04
C GLY A 161 19.22 -18.31 7.43
N GLU A 162 18.04 -18.07 8.01
CA GLU A 162 16.76 -18.46 7.40
C GLU A 162 16.54 -17.76 6.06
N ILE A 163 15.93 -18.48 5.13
CA ILE A 163 15.63 -17.96 3.79
C ILE A 163 14.12 -17.93 3.59
N TYR A 164 13.60 -16.74 3.30
CA TYR A 164 12.22 -16.51 2.91
C TYR A 164 12.18 -16.43 1.40
N GLN A 165 11.28 -17.19 0.78
CA GLN A 165 11.10 -17.21 -0.67
C GLN A 165 9.62 -17.11 -1.00
N ALA A 166 9.29 -16.54 -2.15
CA ALA A 166 7.95 -16.59 -2.69
C ALA A 166 7.96 -16.54 -4.20
N GLU A 167 6.99 -17.21 -4.81
CA GLU A 167 6.72 -17.18 -6.24
C GLU A 167 5.21 -17.07 -6.46
N ALA A 168 4.79 -16.20 -7.37
CA ALA A 168 3.40 -16.01 -7.76
C ALA A 168 3.27 -15.82 -9.27
N HIS A 169 2.38 -16.60 -9.89
CA HIS A 169 2.06 -16.56 -11.32
C HIS A 169 0.72 -15.84 -11.54
N LEU A 170 0.76 -14.76 -12.35
CA LEU A 170 -0.38 -13.88 -12.64
C LEU A 170 -1.16 -14.28 -13.90
#